data_AF-A0A4R0ELB8-F1
#
_entry.id   AF-A0A4R0ELB8-F1
#
_cell.length_a   1.000
_cell.length_b   1.000
_cell.length_c   1.000
_cell.angle_alpha   90.00
_cell.angle_beta   90.00
_cell.angle_gamma   90.00
#
_symmetry.space_group_name_H-M   'P 1'
#
loop_
_entity.id
_entity.type
_entity.pdbx_description
1 polymer ?
#
loop_
_entity_poly.entity_id
_entity_poly.type
_entity_poly.pdbx_seq_one_letter_code
_entity_poly.pdbx_strand_id
1 'polypeptide(L)'
;MASTWILFTLMAAFMQAWRNAFQKQLSTTVDVYGVTLARFLFGFPCAILYLTFLHYSQSIPLTLSFTPRYAIYIVIAGISQIAATALMVQLFKQKNYAIGVGLAKSEAILAALIGASLLSDRLTVLGWFGVALGGLAVFLLSRGSRAEKLSLPTLLIGIGSGLCFAITSLLVREASLELPQLPFIHRAAWVLLSIIGFQCFSMLIYLSLFSRQTLKAMWARLGLTFKVSLCSFIASLGWFTAMSMQSVAIVKTLGQIEILFSLLISAYFFKEKLAKAEHWGLLLVVVAAILVIWA
;
A
#
# COMPACT_ATOMS: atom_id res chain seq x y z
N MET A 1 -22.50 8.28 3.88
CA MET A 1 -21.60 7.90 2.76
C MET A 1 -20.26 8.64 2.79
N ALA A 2 -20.22 9.94 3.14
CA ALA A 2 -18.98 10.74 3.18
C ALA A 2 -17.88 10.26 4.17
N SER A 3 -18.22 9.44 5.18
CA SER A 3 -17.27 8.99 6.22
C SER A 3 -16.71 7.58 6.02
N THR A 4 -17.31 6.75 5.16
CA THR A 4 -16.95 5.31 5.09
C THR A 4 -15.57 5.09 4.47
N TRP A 5 -15.19 5.89 3.46
CA TRP A 5 -13.85 5.81 2.85
C TRP A 5 -12.75 6.21 3.85
N ILE A 6 -13.03 7.14 4.77
CA ILE A 6 -12.11 7.56 5.85
C ILE A 6 -11.83 6.36 6.75
N LEU A 7 -12.87 5.66 7.22
CA LEU A 7 -12.70 4.48 8.08
C LEU A 7 -11.88 3.38 7.41
N PHE A 8 -12.17 3.08 6.13
CA PHE A 8 -11.38 2.11 5.36
C PHE A 8 -9.93 2.56 5.18
N THR A 9 -9.70 3.86 4.97
CA THR A 9 -8.35 4.44 4.83
C THR A 9 -7.56 4.35 6.15
N LEU A 10 -8.17 4.67 7.28
CA LEU A 10 -7.55 4.58 8.61
C LEU A 10 -7.22 3.13 8.97
N MET A 11 -8.16 2.21 8.74
CA MET A 11 -7.94 0.78 8.92
C MET A 11 -6.81 0.28 8.02
N ALA A 12 -6.79 0.71 6.76
CA ALA A 12 -5.76 0.32 5.80
C ALA A 12 -4.38 0.82 6.22
N ALA A 13 -4.27 2.09 6.64
CA ALA A 13 -3.05 2.69 7.14
C ALA A 13 -2.53 1.96 8.40
N PHE A 14 -3.41 1.64 9.35
CA PHE A 14 -3.05 0.90 10.56
C PHE A 14 -2.54 -0.51 10.26
N MET A 15 -3.28 -1.28 9.46
CA MET A 15 -2.89 -2.64 9.08
C MET A 15 -1.65 -2.66 8.20
N GLN A 16 -1.47 -1.63 7.37
CA GLN A 16 -0.28 -1.46 6.56
C GLN A 16 0.97 -1.21 7.42
N ALA A 17 0.87 -0.40 8.48
CA ALA A 17 1.98 -0.18 9.42
C ALA A 17 2.42 -1.50 10.09
N TRP A 18 1.46 -2.31 10.55
CA TRP A 18 1.75 -3.64 11.10
C TRP A 18 2.35 -4.60 10.08
N ARG A 19 1.79 -4.63 8.87
CA ARG A 19 2.34 -5.43 7.76
C ARG A 19 3.80 -5.07 7.53
N ASN A 20 4.11 -3.78 7.37
CA ASN A 20 5.46 -3.32 7.07
C ASN A 20 6.44 -3.71 8.19
N ALA A 21 6.01 -3.66 9.45
CA ALA A 21 6.82 -4.12 10.59
C ALA A 21 7.07 -5.63 10.55
N PHE A 22 6.04 -6.44 10.30
CA PHE A 22 6.22 -7.89 10.14
C PHE A 22 7.07 -8.24 8.92
N GLN A 23 6.98 -7.48 7.82
CA GLN A 23 7.85 -7.64 6.66
C GLN A 23 9.30 -7.32 6.99
N LYS A 24 9.57 -6.25 7.74
CA LYS A 24 10.92 -5.95 8.24
C LYS A 24 11.45 -7.11 9.07
N GLN A 25 10.67 -7.62 10.03
CA GLN A 25 11.06 -8.76 10.85
C GLN A 25 11.34 -10.01 10.00
N LEU A 26 10.48 -10.31 9.03
CA LEU A 26 10.64 -11.47 8.15
C LEU A 26 11.90 -11.36 7.27
N SER A 27 12.22 -10.14 6.82
CA SER A 27 13.36 -9.84 5.95
C SER A 27 14.74 -10.11 6.57
N THR A 28 14.79 -10.33 7.89
CA THR A 28 16.01 -10.75 8.60
C THR A 28 16.36 -12.22 8.37
N THR A 29 15.37 -13.05 7.99
CA THR A 29 15.53 -14.51 7.83
C THR A 29 15.10 -15.02 6.46
N VAL A 30 14.40 -14.20 5.68
CA VAL A 30 13.91 -14.52 4.33
C VAL A 30 14.37 -13.41 3.38
N ASP A 31 14.70 -13.79 2.15
CA ASP A 31 15.07 -12.84 1.10
C ASP A 31 13.91 -11.90 0.72
N VAL A 32 14.21 -10.91 -0.13
CA VAL A 32 13.24 -9.88 -0.53
C VAL A 32 12.04 -10.48 -1.28
N TYR A 33 12.28 -11.50 -2.11
CA TYR A 33 11.23 -12.13 -2.90
C TYR A 33 10.27 -12.96 -2.03
N GLY A 34 10.78 -13.69 -1.05
CA GLY A 34 9.96 -14.43 -0.10
C GLY A 34 9.14 -13.52 0.80
N VAL A 35 9.72 -12.41 1.28
CA VAL A 35 8.97 -11.37 2.03
C VAL A 35 7.88 -10.73 1.18
N THR A 36 8.10 -10.63 -0.13
CA THR A 36 7.09 -10.12 -1.07
C THR A 36 5.98 -11.14 -1.29
N LEU A 37 6.29 -12.41 -1.55
CA LEU A 37 5.30 -13.49 -1.65
C LEU A 37 4.49 -13.65 -0.36
N ALA A 38 5.12 -13.45 0.81
CA ALA A 38 4.47 -13.55 2.11
C ALA A 38 3.26 -12.61 2.29
N ARG A 39 3.11 -11.57 1.47
CA ARG A 39 1.94 -10.69 1.48
C ARG A 39 0.71 -11.32 0.85
N PHE A 40 0.91 -12.18 -0.14
CA PHE A 40 -0.14 -12.66 -1.03
C PHE A 40 -0.53 -14.11 -0.70
N LEU A 41 0.38 -14.89 -0.12
CA LEU A 41 0.22 -16.33 0.05
C LEU A 41 -1.04 -16.73 0.83
N PHE A 42 -1.23 -16.22 2.05
CA PHE A 42 -2.49 -16.40 2.80
C PHE A 42 -3.50 -15.29 2.52
N GLY A 43 -3.08 -14.19 1.88
CA GLY A 43 -3.99 -13.13 1.46
C GLY A 43 -4.94 -13.58 0.36
N PHE A 44 -4.50 -14.46 -0.55
CA PHE A 44 -5.30 -15.00 -1.64
C PHE A 44 -6.52 -15.81 -1.15
N PRO A 45 -6.37 -16.84 -0.29
CA PRO A 45 -7.53 -17.54 0.26
C PRO A 45 -8.43 -16.61 1.09
N CYS A 46 -7.87 -15.65 1.84
CA CYS A 46 -8.68 -14.64 2.53
C CYS A 46 -9.52 -13.78 1.56
N ALA A 47 -8.97 -13.41 0.39
CA ALA A 47 -9.69 -12.65 -0.62
C ALA A 47 -10.82 -13.46 -1.25
N ILE A 48 -10.61 -14.76 -1.50
CA ILE A 48 -11.67 -15.67 -1.96
C ILE A 48 -12.78 -15.72 -0.91
N LEU A 49 -12.44 -16.01 0.35
CA LEU A 49 -13.41 -16.11 1.44
C LEU A 49 -14.23 -14.83 1.60
N TYR A 50 -13.57 -13.67 1.51
CA TYR A 50 -14.25 -12.38 1.60
C TYR A 50 -15.21 -12.15 0.43
N LEU A 51 -14.77 -12.39 -0.81
CA LEU A 51 -15.64 -12.23 -1.98
C LEU A 51 -16.84 -13.19 -1.92
N THR A 52 -16.62 -14.43 -1.51
CA THR A 52 -17.67 -15.42 -1.30
C THR A 52 -18.66 -14.96 -0.23
N PHE A 53 -18.16 -14.49 0.93
CA PHE A 53 -18.99 -13.94 2.00
C PHE A 53 -19.87 -12.77 1.53
N LEU A 54 -19.34 -11.87 0.69
CA LEU A 54 -20.10 -10.76 0.14
C LEU A 54 -21.28 -11.23 -0.73
N HIS A 55 -21.06 -12.20 -1.63
CA HIS A 55 -22.12 -12.73 -2.50
C HIS A 55 -23.18 -13.52 -1.71
N TYR A 56 -22.79 -14.20 -0.63
CA TYR A 56 -23.76 -14.83 0.27
C TYR A 56 -24.58 -13.81 1.06
N SER A 57 -23.97 -12.68 1.44
CA SER A 57 -24.63 -11.65 2.25
C SER A 57 -25.51 -10.72 1.42
N GLN A 58 -25.20 -10.54 0.14
CA GLN A 58 -25.89 -9.61 -0.77
C GLN A 58 -26.12 -10.29 -2.12
N SER A 59 -27.37 -10.63 -2.42
CA SER A 59 -27.74 -11.17 -3.73
C SER A 59 -27.69 -10.07 -4.78
N ILE A 60 -26.67 -10.11 -5.64
CA ILE A 60 -26.49 -9.16 -6.75
C ILE A 60 -26.62 -9.93 -8.07
N PRO A 61 -27.35 -9.40 -9.07
CA PRO A 61 -27.45 -10.04 -10.38
C PRO A 61 -26.06 -10.24 -11.01
N LEU A 62 -25.74 -11.50 -11.29
CA LEU A 62 -24.39 -11.97 -11.61
C LEU A 62 -24.02 -11.81 -13.10
N THR A 63 -24.43 -10.73 -13.76
CA THR A 63 -23.95 -10.45 -15.12
C THR A 63 -22.55 -9.86 -15.03
N LEU A 64 -21.57 -10.72 -14.84
CA LEU A 64 -20.19 -10.33 -14.61
C LEU A 64 -19.42 -10.39 -15.93
N SER A 65 -19.12 -9.22 -16.49
CA SER A 65 -18.26 -9.08 -17.66
C SER A 65 -16.95 -8.41 -17.26
N PHE A 66 -15.85 -8.96 -17.78
CA PHE A 66 -14.52 -8.38 -17.63
C PHE A 66 -14.06 -7.85 -18.99
N THR A 67 -13.61 -6.60 -19.02
CA THR A 67 -13.04 -6.02 -20.23
C THR A 67 -11.56 -6.40 -20.38
N PRO A 68 -11.00 -6.37 -21.59
CA PRO A 68 -9.55 -6.50 -21.77
C PRO A 68 -8.76 -5.43 -21.01
N ARG A 69 -9.32 -4.22 -20.87
CA ARG A 69 -8.72 -3.13 -20.08
C ARG A 69 -8.58 -3.50 -18.62
N TYR A 70 -9.61 -4.11 -18.02
CA TYR A 70 -9.54 -4.64 -16.66
C TYR A 70 -8.33 -5.57 -16.51
N ALA A 71 -8.17 -6.56 -17.40
CA ALA A 71 -7.04 -7.49 -17.33
C ALA A 71 -5.67 -6.79 -17.42
N ILE A 72 -5.52 -5.81 -18.31
CA ILE A 72 -4.30 -5.00 -18.45
C ILE A 72 -4.00 -4.25 -17.15
N TYR A 73 -5.01 -3.62 -16.55
CA TYR A 73 -4.86 -2.91 -15.28
C TYR A 73 -4.42 -3.84 -14.16
N ILE A 74 -5.02 -5.02 -14.04
CA ILE A 74 -4.65 -6.03 -13.02
C ILE A 74 -3.19 -6.45 -13.17
N VAL A 75 -2.74 -6.76 -14.39
CA VAL A 75 -1.37 -7.23 -14.64
C VAL A 75 -0.35 -6.13 -14.32
N ILE A 76 -0.55 -4.91 -14.84
CA ILE A 76 0.40 -3.80 -14.62
C ILE A 76 0.39 -3.38 -13.15
N ALA A 77 -0.78 -3.29 -12.51
CA ALA A 77 -0.88 -2.99 -11.08
C ALA A 77 -0.20 -4.06 -10.22
N GLY A 78 -0.40 -5.34 -10.58
CA GLY A 78 0.18 -6.49 -9.91
C GLY A 78 1.71 -6.49 -9.96
N ILE A 79 2.29 -6.32 -11.14
CA ILE A 79 3.75 -6.22 -11.35
C ILE A 79 4.31 -5.01 -10.62
N SER A 80 3.66 -3.84 -10.76
CA SER A 80 4.08 -2.61 -10.10
C SER A 80 4.11 -2.79 -8.58
N GLN A 81 3.12 -3.44 -7.99
CA GLN A 81 3.06 -3.62 -6.54
C GLN A 81 4.09 -4.65 -6.02
N ILE A 82 4.44 -5.67 -6.82
CA ILE A 82 5.56 -6.58 -6.52
C ILE A 82 6.86 -5.77 -6.50
N ALA A 83 7.13 -4.98 -7.54
CA ALA A 83 8.31 -4.12 -7.61
C ALA A 83 8.36 -3.11 -6.45
N ALA A 84 7.25 -2.44 -6.17
CA ALA A 84 7.12 -1.48 -5.08
C ALA A 84 7.49 -2.11 -3.73
N THR A 85 6.98 -3.31 -3.46
CA THR A 85 7.24 -4.05 -2.23
C THR A 85 8.71 -4.49 -2.16
N ALA A 86 9.27 -5.02 -3.25
CA ALA A 86 10.66 -5.45 -3.27
C ALA A 86 11.61 -4.29 -2.96
N LEU A 87 11.40 -3.13 -3.58
CA LEU A 87 12.16 -1.90 -3.32
C LEU A 87 11.97 -1.41 -1.88
N MET A 88 10.75 -1.43 -1.35
CA MET A 88 10.46 -1.05 0.04
C MET A 88 11.17 -1.96 1.05
N VAL A 89 11.17 -3.28 0.82
CA VAL A 89 11.87 -4.23 1.69
C VAL A 89 13.40 -4.04 1.61
N GLN A 90 13.94 -3.70 0.44
CA GLN A 90 15.35 -3.31 0.32
C GLN A 90 15.68 -2.06 1.15
N LEU A 91 14.80 -1.06 1.17
CA LEU A 91 14.98 0.13 2.03
C LEU A 91 15.03 -0.22 3.51
N PHE A 92 14.16 -1.14 3.96
CA PHE A 92 14.16 -1.60 5.35
C PHE A 92 15.46 -2.30 5.77
N LYS A 93 16.24 -2.82 4.80
CA LYS A 93 17.58 -3.38 5.06
C LYS A 93 18.68 -2.32 5.11
N GLN A 94 18.47 -1.14 4.51
CA GLN A 94 19.50 -0.11 4.36
C GLN A 94 19.40 1.01 5.41
N LYS A 95 18.21 1.31 5.93
CA LYS A 95 17.94 2.46 6.80
C LYS A 95 16.98 2.10 7.93
N ASN A 96 16.88 3.02 8.90
CA ASN A 96 15.85 2.94 9.93
C ASN A 96 14.46 2.82 9.30
N TYR A 97 13.64 1.99 9.92
CA TYR A 97 12.32 1.61 9.42
C TYR A 97 11.45 2.83 9.07
N ALA A 98 11.43 3.84 9.96
CA ALA A 98 10.66 5.06 9.78
C ALA A 98 11.07 5.86 8.52
N ILE A 99 12.38 5.92 8.22
CA ILE A 99 12.90 6.62 7.03
C ILE A 99 12.48 5.88 5.76
N GLY A 100 12.57 4.55 5.75
CA GLY A 100 12.14 3.72 4.62
C GLY A 100 10.64 3.86 4.31
N VAL A 101 9.80 3.85 5.35
CA VAL A 101 8.36 4.09 5.21
C VAL A 101 8.08 5.51 4.70
N GLY A 102 8.76 6.52 5.24
CA GLY A 102 8.62 7.91 4.78
C GLY A 102 8.95 8.07 3.30
N LEU A 103 10.08 7.54 2.84
CA LEU A 103 10.48 7.67 1.43
C LEU A 103 9.48 7.02 0.45
N ALA A 104 8.87 5.90 0.83
CA ALA A 104 7.83 5.24 0.03
C ALA A 104 6.52 6.05 -0.05
N LYS A 105 6.30 7.01 0.87
CA LYS A 105 5.10 7.87 0.89
C LYS A 105 5.12 9.01 -0.12
N SER A 106 6.18 9.12 -0.92
CA SER A 106 6.15 9.89 -2.17
C SER A 106 5.01 9.43 -3.11
N GLU A 107 4.48 8.21 -2.91
CA GLU A 107 3.27 7.69 -3.57
C GLU A 107 2.13 8.71 -3.65
N ALA A 108 1.81 9.43 -2.57
CA ALA A 108 0.64 10.32 -2.55
C ALA A 108 0.80 11.49 -3.55
N ILE A 109 1.99 12.09 -3.60
CA ILE A 109 2.32 13.18 -4.52
C ILE A 109 2.32 12.68 -5.96
N LEU A 110 2.98 11.53 -6.19
CA LEU A 110 3.07 10.94 -7.52
C LEU A 110 1.70 10.51 -8.05
N ALA A 111 0.84 9.94 -7.19
CA ALA A 111 -0.53 9.60 -7.55
C ALA A 111 -1.36 10.84 -7.91
N ALA A 112 -1.19 11.97 -7.21
CA ALA A 112 -1.85 13.22 -7.56
C ALA A 112 -1.40 13.77 -8.91
N LEU A 113 -0.09 13.81 -9.16
CA LEU A 113 0.47 14.32 -10.42
C LEU A 113 0.08 13.44 -11.61
N ILE A 114 0.23 12.12 -11.49
CA ILE A 114 -0.10 11.15 -12.54
C ILE A 114 -1.61 11.11 -12.75
N GLY A 115 -2.42 11.05 -11.69
CA GLY A 115 -3.88 11.05 -11.80
C GLY A 115 -4.41 12.31 -12.48
N ALA A 116 -3.93 13.48 -12.10
CA ALA A 116 -4.38 14.74 -12.70
C ALA A 116 -3.96 14.88 -14.17
N SER A 117 -2.76 14.40 -14.53
CA SER A 117 -2.23 14.54 -15.90
C SER A 117 -2.74 13.47 -16.87
N LEU A 118 -2.85 12.21 -16.44
CA LEU A 118 -3.14 11.08 -17.32
C LEU A 118 -4.58 10.57 -17.21
N LEU A 119 -5.20 10.70 -16.04
CA LEU A 119 -6.56 10.19 -15.77
C LEU A 119 -7.60 11.31 -15.68
N SER A 120 -7.20 12.57 -15.92
CA SER A 120 -8.06 13.75 -15.79
C SER A 120 -8.75 13.87 -14.41
N ASP A 121 -8.12 13.33 -13.37
CA ASP A 121 -8.63 13.41 -12.00
C ASP A 121 -8.63 14.87 -11.54
N ARG A 122 -9.82 15.39 -11.22
CA ARG A 122 -9.98 16.77 -10.74
C ARG A 122 -9.86 16.81 -9.22
N LEU A 123 -8.69 17.20 -8.75
CA LEU A 123 -8.47 17.61 -7.37
C LEU A 123 -8.95 19.05 -7.17
N THR A 124 -9.68 19.29 -6.08
CA THR A 124 -10.01 20.65 -5.64
C THR A 124 -8.74 21.40 -5.23
N VAL A 125 -8.80 22.73 -5.17
CA VAL A 125 -7.68 23.56 -4.70
C VAL A 125 -7.24 23.12 -3.29
N LEU A 126 -8.21 22.80 -2.43
CA LEU A 126 -7.96 22.29 -1.10
C LEU A 126 -7.27 20.92 -1.13
N GLY A 127 -7.70 20.03 -2.03
CA GLY A 127 -7.07 18.72 -2.24
C GLY A 127 -5.59 18.84 -2.65
N TRP A 128 -5.28 19.75 -3.59
CA TRP A 128 -3.90 20.03 -3.98
C TRP A 128 -3.05 20.56 -2.83
N PHE A 129 -3.60 21.48 -2.04
CA PHE A 129 -2.90 22.01 -0.88
C PHE A 129 -2.62 20.92 0.16
N GLY A 130 -3.59 20.05 0.41
CA GLY A 130 -3.43 18.88 1.27
C GLY A 130 -2.34 17.92 0.78
N VAL A 131 -2.32 17.58 -0.51
CA VAL A 131 -1.27 16.74 -1.12
C VAL A 131 0.11 17.37 -0.97
N ALA A 132 0.23 18.67 -1.27
CA ALA A 132 1.49 19.40 -1.18
C ALA A 132 2.01 19.45 0.26
N LEU A 133 1.12 19.73 1.23
CA LEU A 133 1.45 19.75 2.65
C LEU A 133 1.88 18.37 3.15
N GLY A 134 1.17 17.32 2.73
CA GLY A 134 1.52 15.94 3.03
C GLY A 134 2.88 15.55 2.45
N GLY A 135 3.17 16.00 1.23
CA GLY A 135 4.49 15.80 0.60
C GLY A 135 5.63 16.48 1.36
N LEU A 136 5.40 17.72 1.81
CA LEU A 136 6.35 18.44 2.67
C LEU A 136 6.56 17.71 4.01
N ALA A 137 5.49 17.21 4.61
CA ALA A 137 5.54 16.45 5.86
C ALA A 137 6.42 15.20 5.72
N VAL A 138 6.20 14.42 4.65
CA VAL A 138 7.01 13.23 4.32
C VAL A 138 8.49 13.60 4.14
N PHE A 139 8.77 14.65 3.37
CA PHE A 139 10.13 15.10 3.12
C PHE A 139 10.86 15.47 4.43
N LEU A 140 10.17 16.18 5.34
CA LEU A 140 10.73 16.56 6.64
C LEU A 140 11.01 15.34 7.53
N LEU A 141 10.10 14.36 7.55
CA LEU A 141 10.25 13.12 8.32
C LEU A 141 11.36 12.22 7.76
N SER A 142 11.56 12.21 6.44
CA SER A 142 12.63 11.43 5.79
C SER A 142 14.04 11.98 6.00
N ARG A 143 14.21 13.23 6.50
CA ARG A 143 15.53 13.87 6.68
C ARG A 143 16.32 13.40 7.92
N GLY A 144 15.68 12.68 8.86
CA GLY A 144 16.32 12.12 10.06
C GLY A 144 16.83 13.17 11.07
N SER A 145 17.36 12.73 12.22
CA SER A 145 18.01 13.62 13.19
C SER A 145 19.43 13.97 12.73
N ARG A 146 19.64 15.26 12.40
CA ARG A 146 20.96 15.88 12.26
C ARG A 146 21.78 15.37 11.05
N ALA A 147 21.51 15.95 9.88
CA ALA A 147 22.43 16.00 8.73
C ALA A 147 23.04 14.67 8.23
N GLU A 148 22.42 13.51 8.48
CA GLU A 148 22.74 12.31 7.69
C GLU A 148 22.29 12.55 6.26
N LYS A 149 23.25 12.73 5.35
CA LYS A 149 22.95 12.83 3.92
C LYS A 149 22.29 11.53 3.48
N LEU A 150 21.02 11.62 3.05
CA LEU A 150 20.38 10.54 2.32
C LEU A 150 21.25 10.26 1.08
N SER A 151 21.70 9.01 0.94
CA SER A 151 22.44 8.64 -0.25
C SER A 151 21.50 8.68 -1.45
N LEU A 152 21.99 9.16 -2.58
CA LEU A 152 21.21 9.20 -3.82
C LEU A 152 20.60 7.84 -4.20
N PRO A 153 21.31 6.69 -4.05
CA PRO A 153 20.72 5.38 -4.29
C PRO A 153 19.52 5.06 -3.40
N THR A 154 19.59 5.36 -2.09
CA THR A 154 18.47 5.11 -1.17
C THR A 154 17.27 5.99 -1.51
N LEU A 155 17.50 7.26 -1.89
CA LEU A 155 16.43 8.16 -2.34
C LEU A 155 15.75 7.62 -3.62
N LEU A 156 16.53 7.14 -4.59
CA LEU A 156 16.01 6.58 -5.84
C LEU A 156 15.18 5.30 -5.61
N ILE A 157 15.63 4.40 -4.72
CA ILE A 157 14.86 3.21 -4.35
C ILE A 157 13.54 3.62 -3.66
N GLY A 158 13.59 4.63 -2.79
CA GLY A 158 12.43 5.23 -2.13
C GLY A 158 11.38 5.78 -3.10
N ILE A 159 11.81 6.68 -3.97
CA ILE A 159 10.95 7.30 -4.99
C ILE A 159 10.46 6.24 -5.99
N GLY A 160 11.32 5.30 -6.41
CA GLY A 160 10.94 4.19 -7.28
C GLY A 160 9.87 3.30 -6.66
N SER A 161 9.99 2.98 -5.37
CA SER A 161 8.96 2.25 -4.62
C SER A 161 7.64 3.03 -4.58
N GLY A 162 7.70 4.33 -4.24
CA GLY A 162 6.52 5.20 -4.21
C GLY A 162 5.85 5.37 -5.57
N LEU A 163 6.62 5.45 -6.66
CA LEU A 163 6.11 5.50 -8.02
C LEU A 163 5.37 4.21 -8.39
N CYS A 164 5.98 3.06 -8.13
CA CYS A 164 5.34 1.78 -8.37
C CYS A 164 4.05 1.62 -7.55
N PHE A 165 4.03 2.05 -6.29
CA PHE A 165 2.80 2.07 -5.49
C PHE A 165 1.75 3.04 -6.04
N ALA A 166 2.15 4.22 -6.53
CA ALA A 166 1.23 5.18 -7.13
C ALA A 166 0.56 4.60 -8.38
N ILE A 167 1.34 3.97 -9.27
CA ILE A 167 0.83 3.27 -10.46
C ILE A 167 -0.14 2.17 -10.05
N THR A 168 0.21 1.32 -9.09
CA THR A 168 -0.69 0.29 -8.57
C THR A 168 -2.00 0.90 -8.10
N SER A 169 -1.95 1.93 -7.26
CA SER A 169 -3.14 2.52 -6.65
C SER A 169 -4.07 3.18 -7.68
N LEU A 170 -3.51 3.85 -8.69
CA LEU A 170 -4.26 4.42 -9.81
C LEU A 170 -4.93 3.33 -10.64
N LEU A 171 -4.19 2.30 -11.03
CA LEU A 171 -4.73 1.21 -11.84
C LEU A 171 -5.72 0.31 -11.08
N VAL A 172 -5.60 0.20 -9.75
CA VAL A 172 -6.61 -0.43 -8.90
C VAL A 172 -7.95 0.31 -9.01
N ARG A 173 -7.91 1.65 -8.98
CA ARG A 173 -9.11 2.46 -9.14
C ARG A 173 -9.69 2.32 -10.54
N GLU A 174 -8.87 2.41 -11.58
CA GLU A 174 -9.33 2.22 -12.97
C GLU A 174 -9.93 0.82 -13.19
N ALA A 175 -9.29 -0.24 -12.68
CA ALA A 175 -9.84 -1.59 -12.72
C ALA A 175 -11.19 -1.69 -11.99
N SER A 176 -11.36 -0.96 -10.88
CA SER A 176 -12.65 -0.88 -10.19
C SER A 176 -13.69 -0.16 -11.04
N LEU A 177 -13.34 0.87 -11.81
CA LEU A 177 -14.27 1.61 -12.66
C LEU A 177 -14.74 0.81 -13.88
N GLU A 178 -13.93 -0.16 -14.33
CA GLU A 178 -14.29 -1.12 -15.40
C GLU A 178 -15.34 -2.17 -14.99
N LEU A 179 -15.83 -2.15 -13.73
CA LEU A 179 -16.89 -3.02 -13.22
C LEU A 179 -18.16 -2.24 -12.82
N PRO A 180 -18.75 -1.41 -13.70
CA PRO A 180 -19.85 -0.50 -13.35
C PRO A 180 -21.12 -1.21 -12.84
N GLN A 181 -21.31 -2.47 -13.21
CA GLN A 181 -22.47 -3.28 -12.86
C GLN A 181 -22.51 -3.73 -11.39
N LEU A 182 -21.38 -3.64 -10.66
CA LEU A 182 -21.29 -4.08 -9.28
C LEU A 182 -21.35 -2.89 -8.30
N PRO A 183 -21.80 -3.07 -7.04
CA PRO A 183 -21.59 -2.09 -5.98
C PRO A 183 -20.09 -1.90 -5.66
N PHE A 184 -19.69 -0.73 -5.14
CA PHE A 184 -18.28 -0.38 -4.92
C PHE A 184 -17.49 -1.41 -4.09
N ILE A 185 -18.10 -2.00 -3.06
CA ILE A 185 -17.46 -3.04 -2.22
C ILE A 185 -17.14 -4.30 -3.06
N HIS A 186 -18.06 -4.69 -3.94
CA HIS A 186 -17.89 -5.86 -4.81
C HIS A 186 -16.85 -5.59 -5.90
N ARG A 187 -16.84 -4.39 -6.49
CA ARG A 187 -15.78 -3.96 -7.43
C ARG A 187 -14.41 -4.07 -6.78
N ALA A 188 -14.25 -3.49 -5.59
CA ALA A 188 -13.00 -3.52 -4.84
C ALA A 188 -12.58 -4.96 -4.47
N ALA A 189 -13.52 -5.82 -4.09
CA ALA A 189 -13.26 -7.21 -3.75
C ALA A 189 -12.81 -8.05 -4.96
N TRP A 190 -13.39 -7.83 -6.15
CA TRP A 190 -12.93 -8.47 -7.38
C TRP A 190 -11.54 -8.01 -7.80
N VAL A 191 -11.27 -6.70 -7.77
CA VAL A 191 -9.93 -6.16 -8.06
C VAL A 191 -8.91 -6.71 -7.07
N LEU A 192 -9.26 -6.79 -5.78
CA LEU A 192 -8.44 -7.38 -4.72
C LEU A 192 -8.08 -8.84 -5.02
N LEU A 193 -9.09 -9.66 -5.33
CA LEU A 193 -8.90 -11.07 -5.65
C LEU A 193 -8.05 -11.25 -6.91
N SER A 194 -8.33 -10.49 -7.97
CA SER A 194 -7.61 -10.58 -9.24
C SER A 194 -6.13 -10.20 -9.10
N ILE A 195 -5.82 -9.10 -8.40
CA ILE A 195 -4.43 -8.66 -8.19
C ILE A 195 -3.69 -9.62 -7.27
N ILE A 196 -4.24 -9.96 -6.10
CA ILE A 196 -3.59 -10.86 -5.15
C ILE A 196 -3.41 -12.25 -5.77
N GLY A 197 -4.40 -12.73 -6.53
CA GLY A 197 -4.31 -14.00 -7.26
C GLY A 197 -3.16 -13.98 -8.26
N PHE A 198 -3.12 -12.99 -9.16
CA PHE A 198 -2.03 -12.81 -10.13
C PHE A 198 -0.65 -12.79 -9.44
N GLN A 199 -0.52 -12.03 -8.36
CA GLN A 199 0.75 -11.90 -7.63
C GLN A 199 1.14 -13.18 -6.91
N CYS A 200 0.18 -13.86 -6.27
CA CYS A 200 0.41 -15.10 -5.56
C CYS A 200 0.89 -16.17 -6.52
N PHE A 201 0.18 -16.39 -7.64
CA PHE A 201 0.56 -17.40 -8.63
C PHE A 201 1.89 -17.07 -9.31
N SER A 202 2.08 -15.84 -9.81
CA SER A 202 3.32 -15.46 -10.50
C SER A 202 4.55 -15.60 -9.59
N MET A 203 4.48 -15.12 -8.35
CA MET A 203 5.60 -15.23 -7.39
C MET A 203 5.82 -16.66 -6.92
N LEU A 204 4.77 -17.46 -6.72
CA LEU A 204 4.90 -18.86 -6.34
C LEU A 204 5.55 -19.68 -7.45
N ILE A 205 5.14 -19.46 -8.71
CA ILE A 205 5.77 -20.09 -9.89
C ILE A 205 7.24 -19.68 -9.96
N TYR A 206 7.54 -18.38 -9.91
CA TYR A 206 8.91 -17.87 -9.97
C TYR A 206 9.80 -18.49 -8.88
N LEU A 207 9.36 -18.47 -7.62
CA LEU A 207 10.17 -19.02 -6.51
C LEU A 207 10.26 -20.55 -6.55
N SER A 208 9.25 -21.25 -7.06
CA SER A 208 9.31 -22.72 -7.19
C SER A 208 10.30 -23.17 -8.25
N LEU A 209 10.49 -22.36 -9.30
CA LEU A 209 11.44 -22.61 -10.38
C LEU A 209 12.86 -22.14 -10.04
N PHE A 210 13.00 -20.94 -9.47
CA PHE A 210 14.30 -20.28 -9.33
C PHE A 210 14.84 -20.24 -7.90
N SER A 211 14.00 -20.34 -6.86
CA SER A 211 14.47 -20.25 -5.47
C SER A 211 13.64 -21.06 -4.47
N ARG A 212 13.69 -22.40 -4.59
CA ARG A 212 13.00 -23.32 -3.66
C ARG A 212 13.45 -23.16 -2.21
N GLN A 213 14.68 -22.71 -1.99
CA GLN A 213 15.23 -22.45 -0.66
C GLN A 213 14.47 -21.31 0.04
N THR A 214 14.09 -20.25 -0.70
CA THR A 214 13.24 -19.17 -0.19
C THR A 214 11.91 -19.70 0.33
N LEU A 215 11.25 -20.60 -0.40
CA LEU A 215 9.98 -21.20 0.02
C LEU A 215 10.15 -22.03 1.31
N LYS A 216 11.24 -22.79 1.45
CA LYS A 216 11.55 -23.51 2.69
C LYS A 216 11.79 -22.57 3.87
N ALA A 217 12.50 -21.46 3.65
CA ALA A 217 12.74 -20.45 4.69
C ALA A 217 11.43 -19.78 5.13
N MET A 218 10.52 -19.49 4.20
CA MET A 218 9.17 -19.00 4.52
C MET A 218 8.36 -20.00 5.34
N TRP A 219 8.47 -21.30 5.01
CA TRP A 219 7.81 -22.37 5.74
C TRP A 219 8.30 -22.47 7.19
N ALA A 220 9.61 -22.32 7.42
CA ALA A 220 10.18 -22.26 8.77
C ALA A 220 9.66 -21.06 9.59
N ARG A 221 9.10 -20.04 8.94
CA ARG A 221 8.56 -18.82 9.55
C ARG A 221 7.06 -18.65 9.31
N LEU A 222 6.31 -19.75 9.17
CA LEU A 222 4.86 -19.76 8.86
C LEU A 222 4.03 -18.78 9.68
N GLY A 223 4.24 -18.71 11.00
CA GLY A 223 3.49 -17.79 11.87
C GLY A 223 3.70 -16.31 11.51
N LEU A 224 4.92 -15.92 11.10
CA LEU A 224 5.21 -14.55 10.68
C LEU A 224 4.73 -14.30 9.24
N THR A 225 4.90 -15.28 8.35
CA THR A 225 4.35 -15.26 6.98
C THR A 225 2.83 -15.05 6.99
N PHE A 226 2.12 -15.75 7.88
CA PHE A 226 0.67 -15.58 8.07
C PHE A 226 0.30 -14.18 8.55
N LYS A 227 1.01 -13.64 9.56
CA LYS A 227 0.78 -12.26 10.05
C LYS A 227 0.99 -11.23 8.94
N VAL A 228 2.06 -11.38 8.14
CA VAL A 228 2.30 -10.51 6.98
C VAL A 228 1.14 -10.60 5.99
N SER A 229 0.70 -11.81 5.61
CA SER A 229 -0.42 -12.01 4.69
C SER A 229 -1.73 -11.42 5.21
N LEU A 230 -2.09 -11.67 6.46
CA LEU A 230 -3.36 -11.21 7.03
C LEU A 230 -3.41 -9.68 7.11
N CYS A 231 -2.37 -9.05 7.64
CA CYS A 231 -2.28 -7.58 7.65
C CYS A 231 -2.24 -7.01 6.22
N SER A 232 -1.60 -7.69 5.27
CA SER A 232 -1.59 -7.29 3.86
C SER A 232 -2.98 -7.34 3.24
N PHE A 233 -3.72 -8.41 3.48
CA PHE A 233 -5.07 -8.58 2.99
C PHE A 233 -6.00 -7.49 3.53
N ILE A 234 -6.03 -7.28 4.86
CA ILE A 234 -6.90 -6.26 5.47
C ILE A 234 -6.51 -4.85 5.00
N ALA A 235 -5.20 -4.57 4.89
CA ALA A 235 -4.73 -3.30 4.35
C ALA A 235 -5.19 -3.09 2.90
N SER A 236 -4.98 -4.05 2.01
CA SER A 236 -5.41 -3.96 0.61
C SER A 236 -6.93 -3.87 0.47
N LEU A 237 -7.70 -4.59 1.31
CA LEU A 237 -9.16 -4.48 1.37
C LEU A 237 -9.57 -3.03 1.66
N GLY A 238 -9.00 -2.41 2.70
CA GLY A 238 -9.31 -1.03 3.04
C GLY A 238 -8.88 -0.04 1.97
N TRP A 239 -7.65 -0.17 1.44
CA TRP A 239 -7.16 0.71 0.36
C TRP A 239 -8.04 0.62 -0.88
N PHE A 240 -8.32 -0.59 -1.36
CA PHE A 240 -9.02 -0.79 -2.62
C PHE A 240 -10.46 -0.30 -2.49
N THR A 241 -11.11 -0.59 -1.35
CA THR A 241 -12.47 -0.11 -1.09
C THR A 241 -12.52 1.42 -1.02
N ALA A 242 -11.56 2.07 -0.35
CA ALA A 242 -11.50 3.52 -0.29
C ALA A 242 -11.23 4.17 -1.66
N MET A 243 -10.31 3.61 -2.46
CA MET A 243 -9.97 4.11 -3.79
C MET A 243 -11.07 3.84 -4.83
N SER A 244 -11.93 2.85 -4.61
CA SER A 244 -13.16 2.66 -5.40
C SER A 244 -14.21 3.75 -5.13
N MET A 245 -14.13 4.44 -3.99
CA MET A 245 -15.07 5.49 -3.58
C MET A 245 -14.56 6.90 -3.84
N GLN A 246 -13.26 7.12 -3.74
CA GLN A 246 -12.64 8.45 -3.74
C GLN A 246 -11.36 8.46 -4.57
N SER A 247 -10.89 9.63 -4.96
CA SER A 247 -9.64 9.75 -5.72
C SER A 247 -8.44 9.19 -4.95
N VAL A 248 -7.51 8.58 -5.68
CA VAL A 248 -6.32 7.94 -5.11
C VAL A 248 -5.48 8.94 -4.34
N ALA A 249 -5.32 10.16 -4.87
CA ALA A 249 -4.58 11.23 -4.24
C ALA A 249 -5.14 11.60 -2.85
N ILE A 250 -6.47 11.71 -2.72
CA ILE A 250 -7.14 12.03 -1.45
C ILE A 250 -6.95 10.88 -0.46
N VAL A 251 -7.24 9.64 -0.87
CA VAL A 251 -7.09 8.45 -0.03
C VAL A 251 -5.65 8.28 0.45
N LYS A 252 -4.66 8.46 -0.43
CA LYS A 252 -3.24 8.26 -0.09
C LYS A 252 -2.66 9.40 0.74
N THR A 253 -3.17 10.62 0.58
CA THR A 253 -2.78 11.74 1.45
C THR A 253 -3.29 11.53 2.87
N LEU A 254 -4.58 11.20 3.05
CA LEU A 254 -5.08 10.78 4.38
C LEU A 254 -4.30 9.57 4.91
N GLY A 255 -3.97 8.64 4.02
CA GLY A 255 -3.17 7.46 4.28
C GLY A 255 -1.73 7.70 4.77
N GLN A 256 -1.23 8.94 4.74
CA GLN A 256 0.06 9.30 5.35
C GLN A 256 0.04 9.19 6.87
N ILE A 257 -1.15 9.12 7.50
CA ILE A 257 -1.30 8.84 8.93
C ILE A 257 -0.65 7.50 9.34
N GLU A 258 -0.40 6.58 8.39
CA GLU A 258 0.40 5.38 8.59
C GLU A 258 1.76 5.68 9.23
N ILE A 259 2.36 6.84 8.92
CA ILE A 259 3.66 7.22 9.47
C ILE A 259 3.58 7.34 10.99
N LEU A 260 2.47 7.83 11.54
CA LEU A 260 2.25 7.90 12.99
C LEU A 260 2.32 6.49 13.61
N PHE A 261 1.58 5.54 13.04
CA PHE A 261 1.59 4.16 13.50
C PHE A 261 2.97 3.52 13.33
N SER A 262 3.67 3.84 12.24
CA SER A 262 5.00 3.30 11.96
C SER A 262 6.06 3.81 12.93
N LEU A 263 5.97 5.08 13.35
CA LEU A 263 6.81 5.68 14.38
C LEU A 263 6.54 5.05 15.75
N LEU A 264 5.26 4.86 16.11
CA LEU A 264 4.89 4.15 17.35
C LEU A 264 5.43 2.72 17.35
N ILE A 265 5.27 1.98 16.25
CA ILE A 265 5.83 0.63 16.13
C ILE A 265 7.37 0.65 16.19
N SER A 266 8.03 1.62 15.53
CA SER A 266 9.49 1.78 15.60
C SER A 266 9.97 2.01 17.05
N ALA A 267 9.30 2.88 17.80
CA ALA A 267 9.66 3.19 19.19
C ALA A 267 9.35 2.05 20.17
N TYR A 268 8.16 1.46 20.11
CA TYR A 268 7.72 0.48 21.11
C TYR A 268 8.05 -0.98 20.75
N PHE A 269 7.95 -1.35 19.48
CA PHE A 269 8.18 -2.72 19.03
C PHE A 269 9.64 -2.95 18.62
N PHE A 270 10.24 -2.04 17.86
CA PHE A 270 11.64 -2.15 17.43
C PHE A 270 12.63 -1.46 18.37
N LYS A 271 12.16 -0.64 19.31
CA LYS A 271 13.00 0.12 20.27
C LYS A 271 14.07 0.98 19.58
N GLU A 272 13.78 1.46 18.38
CA GLU A 272 14.65 2.37 17.64
C GLU A 272 14.54 3.78 18.22
N LYS A 273 15.66 4.51 18.29
CA LYS A 273 15.65 5.90 18.78
C LYS A 273 15.01 6.81 17.74
N LEU A 274 13.89 7.43 18.11
CA LEU A 274 13.23 8.45 17.31
C LEU A 274 14.04 9.76 17.28
N ALA A 275 14.04 10.41 16.12
CA ALA A 275 14.71 11.68 15.91
C ALA A 275 13.87 12.84 16.48
N LYS A 276 14.48 13.74 17.27
CA LYS A 276 13.77 14.90 17.87
C LYS A 276 13.14 15.87 16.84
N ALA A 277 13.53 15.78 15.58
CA ALA A 277 13.03 16.58 14.46
C ALA A 277 11.61 16.17 13.98
N GLU A 278 10.97 15.19 14.60
CA GLU A 278 9.74 14.56 14.11
C GLU A 278 8.44 15.34 14.37
N HIS A 279 8.39 16.25 15.35
CA HIS A 279 7.14 16.89 15.79
C HIS A 279 6.45 17.74 14.71
N TRP A 280 7.21 18.53 13.96
CA TRP A 280 6.66 19.37 12.89
C TRP A 280 6.16 18.56 11.70
N GLY A 281 6.90 17.52 11.31
CA GLY A 281 6.45 16.60 10.26
C GLY A 281 5.17 15.87 10.67
N LEU A 282 5.08 15.44 11.92
CA LEU A 282 3.88 14.81 12.48
C LEU A 282 2.66 15.73 12.41
N LEU A 283 2.82 16.98 12.85
CA LEU A 283 1.77 17.99 12.81
C LEU A 283 1.30 18.24 11.38
N LEU A 284 2.23 18.35 10.42
CA LEU A 284 1.91 18.57 9.01
C LEU A 284 1.14 17.39 8.40
N VAL A 285 1.44 16.14 8.78
CA VAL A 285 0.65 14.97 8.35
C VAL A 285 -0.80 15.09 8.85
N VAL A 286 -1.00 15.49 10.10
CA VAL A 286 -2.35 15.64 10.68
C VAL A 286 -3.11 16.77 9.98
N VAL A 287 -2.48 17.92 9.76
CA VAL A 287 -3.10 19.04 9.04
C VAL A 287 -3.44 18.66 7.60
N ALA A 288 -2.53 17.98 6.88
CA ALA A 288 -2.78 17.49 5.54
C ALA A 288 -3.97 16.53 5.48
N ALA A 289 -4.07 15.61 6.43
CA ALA A 289 -5.20 14.69 6.56
C ALA A 289 -6.53 15.44 6.77
N ILE A 290 -6.56 16.44 7.65
CA ILE A 290 -7.76 17.27 7.88
C ILE A 290 -8.16 17.97 6.59
N LEU A 291 -7.24 18.67 5.92
CA LEU A 291 -7.52 19.41 4.68
C LEU A 291 -8.16 18.51 3.62
N VAL A 292 -7.64 17.30 3.45
CA VAL A 292 -8.11 16.35 2.43
C VAL A 292 -9.46 15.71 2.78
N ILE A 293 -9.83 15.64 4.06
CA ILE A 293 -11.18 15.20 4.47
C ILE A 293 -12.26 16.21 4.04
N TRP A 294 -11.90 17.50 3.97
CA TRP A 294 -12.82 18.59 3.59
C TRP A 294 -12.72 19.00 2.10
N ALA A 295 -11.88 18.32 1.32
CA ALA A 295 -11.55 18.63 -0.08
C ALA A 295 -12.48 17.96 -1.09
#